data_AF-A0A7C4WQC2-F1
#
_entry.id   AF-A0A7C4WQC2-F1
#
_cell.length_a   1.000
_cell.length_b   1.000
_cell.length_c   1.000
_cell.angle_alpha   90.00
_cell.angle_beta   90.00
_cell.angle_gamma   90.00
#
_symmetry.space_group_name_H-M   'P 1'
#
loop_
_entity.id
_entity.type
_entity.pdbx_description
1 polymer ?
#
loop_
_entity_poly.entity_id
_entity_poly.type
_entity_poly.pdbx_seq_one_letter_code
_entity_poly.pdbx_strand_id
1 'polypeptide(L)'
;MLRRDSEPCCGPEKRAKEQGLMKAQLKLHYQRQTLSPYTDGLTGLYNHGFFQAVLDHEFRRFRRFGAPFTLAMIDLDAFSVYNERHGPVAGDRTLKEIAQAIRQSIREVDFAARYGGDVFAVLFIGIDAPAAQVAAERIRMAAERLSENLQTVSVGLASCPRDGSTKHQLIQKAQEALLRAKIGGKNRIFLYEREQASPNQRPRVLVVDDERVNLELVGAVLSSIDFEVFKASSGEEALSLLGKTDVDLVLLDIVLPGIDGYEVCRRLKQQESTRLIPVILLTGLDDLTARILGIEAGADDFLVKPPNHMELIARTRSLVKVKSLNDSLIGTENVLISLARAVEAKDVYTRGHISRTSELAVLVGRRMGLAGKEVEALRLGGILHDIGKIGVPREILNKPGPLSPEEFGIIKSHPDVGHQICLPLKKTLGPALQVIRHHHERLDGRGYPDGLQGDEIPIVASIMAIVDMYDALVSQRPYRKALSKEEAIRLLREDARAGRLDRAIVETLIDLLGGSFPQSNCK
;
A
#
# COMPACT_ATOMS: atom_id res chain seq x y z
N MET A 1 23.82 -22.51 -80.90
CA MET A 1 24.88 -22.82 -79.91
C MET A 1 25.39 -21.48 -79.40
N LEU A 2 25.05 -20.97 -78.20
CA LEU A 2 25.43 -21.45 -76.84
C LEU A 2 26.94 -21.74 -76.81
N ARG A 3 27.79 -21.22 -75.92
CA ARG A 3 27.75 -20.74 -74.52
C ARG A 3 29.23 -20.36 -74.25
N ARG A 4 29.69 -19.50 -73.35
CA ARG A 4 29.47 -19.27 -71.92
C ARG A 4 30.36 -18.05 -71.59
N ASP A 5 29.85 -17.07 -70.86
CA ASP A 5 30.69 -16.18 -70.06
C ASP A 5 30.62 -16.60 -68.59
N SER A 6 31.76 -16.46 -67.94
CA SER A 6 32.15 -16.93 -66.62
C SER A 6 31.58 -16.09 -65.48
N GLU A 7 30.88 -16.74 -64.54
CA GLU A 7 30.61 -16.19 -63.20
C GLU A 7 31.76 -16.51 -62.23
N PRO A 8 32.12 -15.60 -61.31
CA PRO A 8 33.18 -15.82 -60.34
C PRO A 8 32.71 -16.76 -59.23
N CYS A 9 33.48 -17.84 -59.03
CA CYS A 9 33.30 -18.82 -57.96
C CYS A 9 33.30 -18.15 -56.58
N CYS A 10 32.14 -18.18 -55.92
CA CYS A 10 32.00 -17.85 -54.51
C CYS A 10 32.73 -18.93 -53.68
N GLY A 11 33.93 -18.62 -53.19
CA GLY A 11 34.85 -19.57 -52.57
C GLY A 11 34.37 -20.22 -51.27
N PRO A 12 34.97 -21.37 -50.88
CA PRO A 12 34.60 -22.17 -49.70
C PRO A 12 34.62 -21.40 -48.37
N GLU A 13 35.38 -20.31 -48.28
CA GLU A 13 35.45 -19.44 -47.10
C GLU A 13 34.15 -18.65 -46.83
N LYS A 14 33.41 -18.23 -47.87
CA LYS A 14 32.11 -17.54 -47.70
C LYS A 14 31.05 -18.49 -47.16
N ARG A 15 31.01 -19.73 -47.68
CA ARG A 15 30.13 -20.79 -47.17
C ARG A 15 30.46 -21.21 -45.74
N ALA A 16 31.74 -21.26 -45.37
CA ALA A 16 32.16 -21.54 -43.99
C ALA A 16 31.77 -20.42 -43.00
N LYS A 17 31.88 -19.15 -43.42
CA LYS A 17 31.41 -17.99 -42.63
C LYS A 17 29.89 -17.97 -42.46
N GLU A 18 29.11 -18.25 -43.51
CA GLU A 18 27.65 -18.32 -43.46
C GLU A 18 27.16 -19.52 -42.62
N GLN A 19 27.80 -20.69 -42.74
CA GLN A 19 27.50 -21.85 -41.89
C GLN A 19 27.88 -21.64 -40.42
N GLY A 20 28.97 -20.92 -40.14
CA GLY A 20 29.36 -20.51 -38.80
C GLY A 20 28.38 -19.53 -38.17
N LEU A 21 27.91 -18.54 -38.94
CA LEU A 21 26.90 -17.58 -38.50
C LEU A 21 25.54 -18.25 -38.23
N MET A 22 25.14 -19.18 -39.10
CA MET A 22 23.90 -19.94 -38.95
C MET A 22 23.96 -20.92 -37.78
N LYS A 23 25.10 -21.58 -37.52
CA LYS A 23 25.30 -22.40 -36.31
C LYS A 23 25.33 -21.57 -35.03
N ALA A 24 25.93 -20.38 -35.05
CA ALA A 24 25.90 -19.46 -33.91
C ALA A 24 24.47 -18.94 -33.64
N GLN A 25 23.72 -18.60 -34.69
CA GLN A 25 22.30 -18.24 -34.61
C GLN A 25 21.44 -19.40 -34.11
N LEU A 26 21.67 -20.62 -34.58
CA LEU A 26 20.95 -21.82 -34.12
C LEU A 26 21.26 -22.11 -32.64
N LYS A 27 22.51 -21.93 -32.19
CA LYS A 27 22.93 -22.13 -30.80
C LYS A 27 22.33 -21.07 -29.86
N LEU A 28 22.29 -19.81 -30.31
CA LEU A 28 21.56 -18.72 -29.63
C LEU A 28 20.05 -18.96 -29.61
N HIS A 29 19.47 -19.52 -30.69
CA HIS A 29 18.06 -19.87 -30.78
C HIS A 29 17.71 -21.04 -29.86
N TYR A 30 18.57 -22.06 -29.78
CA TYR A 30 18.41 -23.20 -28.87
C TYR A 30 18.58 -22.79 -27.39
N GLN A 31 19.59 -21.97 -27.07
CA GLN A 31 19.77 -21.42 -25.72
C GLN A 31 18.58 -20.53 -25.31
N ARG A 32 18.07 -19.72 -26.26
CA ARG A 32 16.80 -18.99 -26.07
C ARG A 32 15.65 -19.94 -25.83
N GLN A 33 15.49 -21.04 -26.57
CA GLN A 33 14.38 -21.99 -26.38
C GLN A 33 14.42 -22.73 -25.02
N THR A 34 15.61 -23.03 -24.48
CA THR A 34 15.74 -23.68 -23.15
C THR A 34 15.49 -22.74 -21.95
N LEU A 35 15.67 -21.43 -22.11
CA LEU A 35 15.40 -20.41 -21.07
C LEU A 35 14.13 -19.59 -21.34
N SER A 36 13.57 -19.66 -22.55
CA SER A 36 12.37 -18.95 -23.01
C SER A 36 11.15 -19.07 -22.09
N PRO A 37 10.85 -20.21 -21.44
CA PRO A 37 9.73 -20.26 -20.51
C PRO A 37 9.98 -19.47 -19.22
N TYR A 38 11.23 -19.09 -18.93
CA TYR A 38 11.65 -18.46 -17.68
C TYR A 38 12.08 -17.00 -17.84
N THR A 39 12.33 -16.53 -19.07
CA THR A 39 12.82 -15.16 -19.35
C THR A 39 11.80 -14.29 -20.06
N ASP A 40 11.84 -12.99 -19.81
CA ASP A 40 11.09 -11.97 -20.54
C ASP A 40 11.69 -11.72 -21.93
N GLY A 41 10.85 -11.75 -22.97
CA GLY A 41 11.29 -11.68 -24.36
C GLY A 41 11.89 -10.34 -24.78
N LEU A 42 11.59 -9.25 -24.07
CA LEU A 42 12.09 -7.91 -24.39
C LEU A 42 13.42 -7.62 -23.69
N THR A 43 13.49 -7.89 -22.40
CA THR A 43 14.59 -7.45 -21.52
C THR A 43 15.64 -8.53 -21.28
N GLY A 44 15.31 -9.81 -21.50
CA GLY A 44 16.19 -10.94 -21.22
C GLY A 44 16.49 -11.16 -19.73
N LEU A 45 15.74 -10.50 -18.83
CA LEU A 45 15.65 -10.85 -17.42
C LEU A 45 14.68 -12.02 -17.22
N TYR A 46 14.57 -12.53 -16.00
CA TYR A 46 13.53 -13.52 -15.70
C TYR A 46 12.12 -12.92 -15.86
N ASN A 47 11.16 -13.76 -16.20
CA ASN A 47 9.76 -13.34 -16.27
C ASN A 47 9.09 -13.43 -14.89
N HIS A 48 7.89 -12.85 -14.79
CA HIS A 48 7.07 -12.87 -13.58
C HIS A 48 6.86 -14.28 -13.01
N GLY A 49 6.53 -15.26 -13.87
CA GLY A 49 6.25 -16.63 -13.43
C GLY A 49 7.45 -17.30 -12.76
N PHE A 50 8.63 -17.16 -13.36
CA PHE A 50 9.86 -17.70 -12.78
C PHE A 50 10.27 -16.97 -11.50
N PHE A 51 10.11 -15.64 -11.47
CA PHE A 51 10.36 -14.86 -10.26
C PHE A 51 9.52 -15.34 -9.06
N GLN A 52 8.23 -15.64 -9.28
CA GLN A 52 7.36 -16.19 -8.23
C GLN A 52 7.90 -17.52 -7.69
N ALA A 53 8.38 -18.41 -8.56
CA ALA A 53 8.93 -19.70 -8.18
C ALA A 53 10.24 -19.58 -7.37
N VAL A 54 11.13 -18.66 -7.77
CA VAL A 54 12.37 -18.36 -7.04
C VAL A 54 12.06 -17.79 -5.65
N LEU A 55 11.11 -16.85 -5.57
CA LEU A 55 10.70 -16.27 -4.29
C LEU A 55 10.13 -17.34 -3.35
N ASP A 56 9.29 -18.25 -3.85
CA ASP A 56 8.78 -19.40 -3.08
C ASP A 56 9.90 -20.33 -2.60
N HIS A 57 10.94 -20.52 -3.42
CA HIS A 57 12.13 -21.27 -3.02
C HIS A 57 12.90 -20.59 -1.88
N GLU A 58 13.10 -19.28 -1.94
CA GLU A 58 13.83 -18.55 -0.90
C GLU A 58 13.08 -18.51 0.43
N PHE A 59 11.75 -18.46 0.44
CA PHE A 59 10.99 -18.65 1.69
C PHE A 59 11.21 -20.04 2.30
N ARG A 60 11.28 -21.10 1.49
CA ARG A 60 11.61 -22.44 1.99
C ARG A 60 13.03 -22.50 2.53
N ARG A 61 13.98 -21.85 1.86
CA ARG A 61 15.38 -21.77 2.28
C ARG A 61 15.53 -21.00 3.59
N PHE A 62 14.87 -19.85 3.73
CA PHE A 62 14.83 -19.08 4.98
C PHE A 62 14.27 -19.92 6.14
N ARG A 63 13.16 -20.64 5.94
CA ARG A 63 12.60 -21.54 6.98
C ARG A 63 13.58 -22.61 7.46
N ARG A 64 14.50 -23.04 6.59
CA ARG A 64 15.46 -24.12 6.89
C ARG A 64 16.77 -23.60 7.50
N PHE A 65 17.25 -22.44 7.06
CA PHE A 65 18.60 -21.95 7.37
C PHE A 65 18.63 -20.59 8.09
N GLY A 66 17.50 -19.89 8.19
CA GLY A 66 17.38 -18.61 8.89
C GLY A 66 18.04 -17.40 8.21
N ALA A 67 18.67 -17.58 7.05
CA ALA A 67 19.37 -16.51 6.35
C ALA A 67 18.39 -15.49 5.74
N PRO A 68 18.49 -14.19 6.07
CA PRO A 68 17.57 -13.17 5.57
C PRO A 68 17.76 -12.94 4.07
N PHE A 69 16.73 -12.38 3.43
CA PHE A 69 16.80 -11.95 2.04
C PHE A 69 15.90 -10.72 1.84
N THR A 70 16.22 -9.90 0.85
CA THR A 70 15.51 -8.63 0.60
C THR A 70 14.94 -8.59 -0.81
N LEU A 71 13.68 -8.17 -0.92
CA LEU A 71 12.99 -7.91 -2.17
C LEU A 71 13.04 -6.42 -2.50
N ALA A 72 13.44 -6.07 -3.71
CA ALA A 72 13.27 -4.76 -4.30
C ALA A 72 12.22 -4.79 -5.42
N MET A 73 11.27 -3.86 -5.36
CA MET A 73 10.37 -3.52 -6.45
C MET A 73 10.85 -2.21 -7.07
N ILE A 74 11.08 -2.20 -8.37
CA ILE A 74 11.70 -1.09 -9.11
C ILE A 74 10.76 -0.69 -10.23
N ASP A 75 10.51 0.60 -10.39
CA ASP A 75 9.58 1.09 -11.41
C ASP A 75 10.13 2.36 -12.07
N LEU A 76 9.94 2.46 -13.39
CA LEU A 76 10.40 3.61 -14.17
C LEU A 76 9.48 4.81 -13.97
N ASP A 77 10.08 5.92 -13.56
CA ASP A 77 9.34 7.12 -13.22
C ASP A 77 8.72 7.78 -14.46
N ALA A 78 7.39 7.88 -14.46
CA ALA A 78 6.60 8.50 -15.55
C ALA A 78 6.83 7.84 -16.92
N PHE A 79 7.07 6.52 -16.96
CA PHE A 79 7.36 5.79 -18.19
C PHE A 79 6.26 5.91 -19.27
N SER A 80 4.98 5.95 -18.89
CA SER A 80 3.89 6.17 -19.86
C SER A 80 4.03 7.50 -20.60
N VAL A 81 4.42 8.57 -19.88
CA VAL A 81 4.66 9.90 -20.47
C VAL A 81 5.89 9.87 -21.38
N TYR A 82 6.91 9.12 -20.98
CA TYR A 82 8.11 8.92 -21.80
C TYR A 82 7.77 8.22 -23.14
N ASN A 83 6.96 7.16 -23.10
CA ASN A 83 6.52 6.43 -24.28
C ASN A 83 5.62 7.26 -25.21
N GLU A 84 4.74 8.08 -24.64
CA GLU A 84 3.91 9.01 -25.40
C GLU A 84 4.79 10.01 -26.17
N ARG A 85 5.85 10.51 -25.53
CA ARG A 85 6.73 11.53 -26.10
C ARG A 85 7.75 10.99 -27.12
N HIS A 86 8.31 9.81 -26.88
CA HIS A 86 9.43 9.27 -27.67
C HIS A 86 9.07 8.02 -28.47
N GLY A 87 7.85 7.51 -28.31
CA GLY A 87 7.32 6.36 -29.00
C GLY A 87 7.68 5.01 -28.34
N PRO A 88 6.96 3.93 -28.69
CA PRO A 88 7.14 2.61 -28.08
C PRO A 88 8.54 2.02 -28.28
N VAL A 89 9.19 2.30 -29.42
CA VAL A 89 10.54 1.78 -29.72
C VAL A 89 11.58 2.37 -28.76
N ALA A 90 11.47 3.66 -28.43
CA ALA A 90 12.32 4.29 -27.43
C ALA A 90 12.03 3.73 -26.04
N GLY A 91 10.75 3.51 -25.70
CA GLY A 91 10.34 2.81 -24.48
C GLY A 91 10.98 1.44 -24.30
N ASP A 92 10.88 0.61 -25.33
CA ASP A 92 11.48 -0.72 -25.37
C ASP A 92 13.00 -0.69 -25.22
N ARG A 93 13.65 0.34 -25.78
CA ARG A 93 15.08 0.57 -25.59
C ARG A 93 15.41 0.93 -24.15
N THR A 94 14.68 1.86 -23.54
CA THR A 94 14.84 2.23 -22.12
C THR A 94 14.65 1.02 -21.21
N LEU A 95 13.63 0.19 -21.44
CA LEU A 95 13.42 -1.03 -20.65
C LEU A 95 14.60 -2.00 -20.73
N LYS A 96 15.25 -2.11 -21.89
CA LYS A 96 16.47 -2.92 -22.05
C LYS A 96 17.67 -2.30 -21.34
N GLU A 97 17.83 -0.99 -21.39
CA GLU A 97 18.89 -0.25 -20.70
C GLU A 97 18.76 -0.39 -19.18
N ILE A 98 17.55 -0.24 -18.64
CA ILE A 98 17.28 -0.47 -17.21
C ILE A 98 17.52 -1.92 -16.81
N ALA A 99 17.09 -2.88 -17.64
CA ALA A 99 17.35 -4.29 -17.39
C ALA A 99 18.85 -4.62 -17.35
N GLN A 100 19.64 -3.99 -18.23
CA GLN A 100 21.09 -4.09 -18.23
C GLN A 100 21.71 -3.44 -16.99
N ALA A 101 21.24 -2.25 -16.60
CA ALA A 101 21.67 -1.55 -15.39
C ALA A 101 21.46 -2.41 -14.13
N ILE A 102 20.29 -3.06 -14.01
CA ILE A 102 19.98 -3.99 -12.93
C ILE A 102 20.96 -5.17 -12.96
N ARG A 103 21.12 -5.84 -14.11
CA ARG A 103 21.96 -7.03 -14.23
C ARG A 103 23.42 -6.77 -13.88
N GLN A 104 23.95 -5.60 -14.21
CA GLN A 104 25.33 -5.20 -13.90
C GLN A 104 25.54 -4.77 -12.44
N SER A 105 24.47 -4.44 -11.73
CA SER A 105 24.53 -3.88 -10.36
C SER A 105 24.28 -4.91 -9.26
N ILE A 106 23.87 -6.13 -9.62
CA ILE A 106 23.56 -7.25 -8.72
C ILE A 106 24.61 -8.36 -8.81
N ARG A 107 24.66 -9.24 -7.81
CA ARG A 107 25.60 -10.38 -7.79
C ARG A 107 25.01 -11.55 -8.58
N GLU A 108 25.84 -12.51 -8.99
CA GLU A 108 25.38 -13.72 -9.69
C GLU A 108 24.37 -14.56 -8.89
N VAL A 109 24.44 -14.49 -7.56
CA VAL A 109 23.52 -15.18 -6.64
C VAL A 109 22.17 -14.47 -6.48
N ASP A 110 22.07 -13.21 -6.89
CA ASP A 110 20.85 -12.40 -6.82
C ASP A 110 20.00 -12.61 -8.08
N PHE A 111 18.68 -12.43 -7.97
CA PHE A 111 17.76 -12.67 -9.08
C PHE A 111 17.10 -11.38 -9.52
N ALA A 112 17.05 -11.12 -10.83
CA ALA A 112 16.33 -9.99 -11.41
C ALA A 112 15.30 -10.44 -12.45
N ALA A 113 14.12 -9.84 -12.38
CA ALA A 113 13.00 -10.16 -13.26
C ALA A 113 12.28 -8.90 -13.74
N ARG A 114 11.68 -8.98 -14.93
CA ARG A 114 10.63 -8.04 -15.33
C ARG A 114 9.32 -8.53 -14.73
N TYR A 115 8.83 -7.78 -13.75
CA TYR A 115 7.64 -8.17 -12.98
C TYR A 115 6.35 -7.91 -13.76
N GLY A 116 6.33 -6.86 -14.59
CA GLY A 116 5.25 -6.55 -15.53
C GLY A 116 5.32 -5.09 -15.98
N GLY A 117 4.96 -4.80 -17.23
CA GLY A 117 4.98 -3.43 -17.76
C GLY A 117 6.37 -2.78 -17.63
N ASP A 118 6.42 -1.70 -16.86
CA ASP A 118 7.58 -0.89 -16.46
C ASP A 118 8.14 -1.25 -15.07
N VAL A 119 7.64 -2.32 -14.46
CA VAL A 119 8.05 -2.79 -13.14
C VAL A 119 9.05 -3.94 -13.25
N PHE A 120 10.14 -3.82 -12.52
CA PHE A 120 11.18 -4.82 -12.30
C PHE A 120 11.19 -5.27 -10.84
N ALA A 121 11.66 -6.49 -10.61
CA ALA A 121 11.85 -7.04 -9.27
C ALA A 121 13.27 -7.59 -9.13
N VAL A 122 13.91 -7.34 -7.99
CA VAL A 122 15.22 -7.89 -7.64
C VAL A 122 15.13 -8.59 -6.29
N LEU A 123 15.62 -9.83 -6.22
CA LEU A 123 15.71 -10.61 -5.00
C LEU A 123 17.17 -10.73 -4.58
N PHE A 124 17.53 -10.04 -3.49
CA PHE A 124 18.87 -10.05 -2.91
C PHE A 124 19.01 -11.20 -1.91
N ILE A 125 19.80 -12.21 -2.27
CA ILE A 125 19.91 -13.46 -1.52
C ILE A 125 20.93 -13.30 -0.39
N GLY A 126 20.52 -13.62 0.85
CA GLY A 126 21.43 -13.54 2.00
C GLY A 126 21.81 -12.11 2.40
N ILE A 127 21.05 -11.09 1.97
CA ILE A 127 21.27 -9.69 2.33
C ILE A 127 20.08 -9.15 3.12
N ASP A 128 20.37 -8.44 4.20
CA ASP A 128 19.41 -7.67 4.98
C ASP A 128 19.07 -6.30 4.36
N ALA A 129 18.16 -5.56 5.01
CA ALA A 129 17.66 -4.28 4.52
C ALA A 129 18.75 -3.23 4.23
N PRO A 130 19.69 -2.92 5.16
CA PRO A 130 20.68 -1.87 4.94
C PRO A 130 21.63 -2.18 3.78
N ALA A 131 22.13 -3.42 3.68
CA ALA A 131 23.03 -3.78 2.60
C ALA A 131 22.30 -3.91 1.24
N ALA A 132 21.02 -4.31 1.24
CA ALA A 132 20.19 -4.29 0.05
C ALA A 132 19.89 -2.86 -0.43
N GLN A 133 19.76 -1.89 0.48
CA GLN A 133 19.62 -0.47 0.15
C GLN A 133 20.82 0.06 -0.61
N VAL A 134 22.04 -0.30 -0.19
CA VAL A 134 23.27 0.05 -0.93
C VAL A 134 23.27 -0.56 -2.33
N ALA A 135 22.86 -1.83 -2.47
CA ALA A 135 22.78 -2.49 -3.76
C ALA A 135 21.73 -1.86 -4.69
N ALA A 136 20.57 -1.52 -4.13
CA ALA A 136 19.50 -0.85 -4.86
C ALA A 136 19.90 0.58 -5.28
N GLU A 137 20.69 1.29 -4.47
CA GLU A 137 21.18 2.64 -4.82
C GLU A 137 22.14 2.59 -6.01
N ARG A 138 22.97 1.54 -6.11
CA ARG A 138 23.77 1.29 -7.32
C ARG A 138 22.90 1.10 -8.54
N ILE A 139 21.81 0.33 -8.43
CA ILE A 139 20.86 0.14 -9.54
C ILE A 139 20.25 1.48 -9.96
N ARG A 140 19.78 2.28 -8.99
CA ARG A 140 19.15 3.59 -9.24
C ARG A 140 20.10 4.54 -9.97
N MET A 141 21.33 4.67 -9.47
CA MET A 141 22.36 5.50 -10.09
C MET A 141 22.78 4.99 -11.47
N ALA A 142 22.85 3.67 -11.68
CA ALA A 142 23.17 3.08 -12.97
C ALA A 142 22.05 3.32 -14.01
N ALA A 143 20.79 3.17 -13.58
CA ALA A 143 19.60 3.46 -14.39
C ALA A 143 19.60 4.93 -14.88
N GLU A 144 19.84 5.87 -13.95
CA GLU A 144 19.89 7.30 -14.24
C GLU A 144 21.02 7.67 -15.24
N ARG A 145 22.16 6.96 -15.18
CA ARG A 145 23.30 7.20 -16.09
C ARG A 145 23.16 6.56 -17.47
N LEU A 146 22.55 5.38 -17.54
CA LEU A 146 22.46 4.59 -18.78
C LEU A 146 21.32 5.04 -19.69
N SER A 147 20.27 5.63 -19.12
CA SER A 147 19.17 6.17 -19.91
C SER A 147 19.62 7.44 -20.63
N GLU A 148 19.68 7.41 -21.97
CA GLU A 148 19.97 8.57 -22.83
C GLU A 148 19.07 9.79 -22.55
N ASN A 149 17.89 9.57 -21.97
CA ASN A 149 16.89 10.61 -21.70
C ASN A 149 16.62 10.87 -20.20
N LEU A 150 17.57 10.52 -19.32
CA LEU A 150 17.47 10.76 -17.87
C LEU A 150 16.21 10.13 -17.22
N GLN A 151 15.75 8.98 -17.71
CA GLN A 151 14.72 8.19 -17.03
C GLN A 151 15.26 7.69 -15.70
N THR A 152 14.52 7.99 -14.64
CA THR A 152 14.85 7.60 -13.28
C THR A 152 14.00 6.42 -12.86
N VAL A 153 14.43 5.75 -11.79
CA VAL A 153 13.65 4.68 -11.18
C VAL A 153 13.37 5.00 -9.73
N SER A 154 12.17 4.66 -9.31
CA SER A 154 11.81 4.58 -7.89
C SER A 154 11.95 3.14 -7.42
N VAL A 155 12.43 2.95 -6.19
CA VAL A 155 12.67 1.61 -5.62
C VAL A 155 12.01 1.48 -4.25
N GLY A 156 11.28 0.39 -4.03
CA GLY A 156 10.75 -0.02 -2.75
C GLY A 156 11.40 -1.33 -2.27
N LEU A 157 11.91 -1.35 -1.05
CA LEU A 157 12.58 -2.52 -0.47
C LEU A 157 11.77 -3.13 0.67
N ALA A 158 11.73 -4.45 0.80
CA ALA A 158 11.22 -5.13 2.00
C ALA A 158 12.02 -6.41 2.26
N SER A 159 12.30 -6.70 3.53
CA SER A 159 13.21 -7.77 3.95
C SER A 159 12.50 -8.88 4.71
N CYS A 160 12.80 -10.13 4.38
CA CYS A 160 12.40 -11.29 5.17
C CYS A 160 13.47 -11.56 6.24
N PRO A 161 13.10 -11.78 7.52
CA PRO A 161 11.73 -11.87 8.07
C PRO A 161 11.13 -10.56 8.58
N ARG A 162 11.90 -9.47 8.62
CA ARG A 162 11.53 -8.20 9.28
C ARG A 162 10.17 -7.66 8.84
N ASP A 163 9.98 -7.58 7.53
CA ASP A 163 8.88 -6.88 6.88
C ASP A 163 7.79 -7.85 6.39
N GLY A 164 8.12 -9.14 6.27
CA GLY A 164 7.16 -10.19 5.92
C GLY A 164 7.70 -11.60 6.14
N SER A 165 6.85 -12.48 6.68
CA SER A 165 7.15 -13.92 6.87
C SER A 165 6.50 -14.80 5.80
N THR A 166 5.75 -14.18 4.87
CA THR A 166 5.11 -14.83 3.73
C THR A 166 5.39 -14.07 2.45
N LYS A 167 5.31 -14.76 1.30
CA LYS A 167 5.49 -14.18 -0.03
C LYS A 167 4.59 -12.97 -0.27
N HIS A 168 3.31 -13.10 0.07
CA HIS A 168 2.33 -12.05 -0.16
C HIS A 168 2.66 -10.77 0.62
N GLN A 169 2.97 -10.92 1.93
CA GLN A 169 3.36 -9.79 2.77
C GLN A 169 4.61 -9.09 2.24
N LEU A 170 5.64 -9.85 1.88
CA LEU A 170 6.90 -9.27 1.42
C LEU A 170 6.75 -8.47 0.12
N ILE A 171 5.99 -9.01 -0.86
CA ILE A 171 5.68 -8.29 -2.10
C ILE A 171 4.88 -7.02 -1.80
N GLN A 172 3.81 -7.14 -0.99
CA GLN A 172 2.97 -6.01 -0.63
C GLN A 172 3.79 -4.90 0.03
N LYS A 173 4.68 -5.24 0.98
CA LYS A 173 5.49 -4.25 1.70
C LYS A 173 6.53 -3.57 0.80
N ALA A 174 7.14 -4.31 -0.12
CA ALA A 174 8.03 -3.71 -1.11
C ALA A 174 7.26 -2.77 -2.06
N GLN A 175 6.01 -3.09 -2.41
CA GLN A 175 5.14 -2.21 -3.22
C GLN A 175 4.70 -0.95 -2.45
N GLU A 176 4.35 -1.07 -1.16
CA GLU A 176 4.04 0.08 -0.29
C GLU A 176 5.24 1.04 -0.19
N ALA A 177 6.46 0.50 -0.04
CA ALA A 177 7.67 1.30 -0.04
C ALA A 177 7.94 1.95 -1.40
N LEU A 178 7.70 1.25 -2.50
CA LEU A 178 7.85 1.79 -3.86
C LEU A 178 6.88 2.97 -4.09
N LEU A 179 5.64 2.86 -3.61
CA LEU A 179 4.66 3.94 -3.67
C LEU A 179 5.16 5.17 -2.89
N ARG A 180 5.72 4.98 -1.69
CA ARG A 180 6.34 6.09 -0.93
C ARG A 180 7.49 6.75 -1.69
N ALA A 181 8.33 5.97 -2.40
CA ALA A 181 9.37 6.52 -3.26
C ALA A 181 8.79 7.39 -4.39
N LYS A 182 7.71 6.91 -5.04
CA LYS A 182 7.02 7.66 -6.10
C LYS A 182 6.38 8.95 -5.60
N ILE A 183 5.67 8.89 -4.46
CA ILE A 183 4.99 10.06 -3.86
C ILE A 183 5.99 11.05 -3.28
N GLY A 184 7.11 10.58 -2.72
CA GLY A 184 8.11 11.43 -2.10
C GLY A 184 8.85 12.36 -3.06
N GLY A 185 8.65 12.22 -4.37
CA GLY A 185 9.31 13.01 -5.41
C GLY A 185 10.20 12.18 -6.34
N LYS A 186 9.98 10.86 -6.44
CA LYS A 186 10.58 9.95 -7.44
C LYS A 186 12.11 9.87 -7.34
N ASN A 187 12.75 9.12 -8.24
CA ASN A 187 14.20 8.95 -8.33
C ASN A 187 14.88 8.65 -6.98
N ARG A 188 14.31 7.71 -6.21
CA ARG A 188 14.76 7.43 -4.85
C ARG A 188 14.42 6.03 -4.42
N ILE A 189 14.98 5.67 -3.27
CA ILE A 189 14.76 4.39 -2.62
C ILE A 189 14.02 4.63 -1.31
N PHE A 190 12.98 3.84 -1.09
CA PHE A 190 12.38 3.71 0.22
C PHE A 190 12.55 2.28 0.71
N LEU A 191 13.09 2.15 1.91
CA LEU A 191 12.99 0.92 2.65
C LEU A 191 11.60 0.86 3.28
N TYR A 192 10.95 -0.31 3.21
CA TYR A 192 9.76 -0.57 3.98
C TYR A 192 10.13 -0.53 5.46
N GLU A 193 9.84 0.61 6.05
CA GLU A 193 9.69 0.73 7.47
C GLU A 193 8.21 0.48 7.71
N ARG A 194 7.91 -0.54 8.53
CA ARG A 194 6.60 -0.62 9.18
C ARG A 194 6.25 0.79 9.63
N GLU A 195 4.98 1.17 9.56
CA GLU A 195 4.49 2.10 10.57
C GLU A 195 4.71 1.40 11.92
N GLN A 196 5.95 1.47 12.40
CA GLN A 196 6.15 1.81 13.77
C GLN A 196 5.43 3.15 13.86
N ALA A 197 4.48 3.26 14.79
CA ALA A 197 4.26 4.51 15.48
C ALA A 197 5.63 5.21 15.52
N SER A 198 5.72 6.35 14.83
CA SER A 198 6.92 7.12 14.52
C SER A 198 8.16 6.71 15.32
N PRO A 199 9.37 6.55 14.72
CA PRO A 199 10.60 6.14 15.42
C PRO A 199 11.03 7.02 16.63
N ASN A 200 10.21 8.01 17.00
CA ASN A 200 10.33 8.88 18.15
C ASN A 200 9.16 8.82 19.16
N GLN A 201 8.14 7.97 19.01
CA GLN A 201 7.14 7.77 20.06
C GLN A 201 7.44 6.51 20.85
N ARG A 202 8.12 6.73 21.97
CA ARG A 202 8.22 5.77 23.07
C ARG A 202 6.81 5.29 23.45
N PRO A 203 6.57 3.98 23.64
CA PRO A 203 5.25 3.51 24.06
C PRO A 203 4.83 4.20 25.36
N ARG A 204 3.58 4.62 25.41
CA ARG A 204 3.03 5.47 26.45
C ARG A 204 2.48 4.60 27.57
N VAL A 205 3.10 4.67 28.74
CA VAL A 205 2.68 3.92 29.93
C VAL A 205 2.07 4.90 30.92
N LEU A 206 0.84 4.63 31.36
CA LEU A 206 0.23 5.36 32.46
C LEU A 206 0.53 4.63 33.77
N VAL A 207 1.17 5.30 34.72
CA VAL A 207 1.43 4.79 36.07
C VAL A 207 0.46 5.49 37.03
N VAL A 208 -0.29 4.71 37.78
CA VAL A 208 -1.33 5.20 38.71
C VAL A 208 -1.02 4.67 40.10
N ASP A 209 -0.74 5.57 41.04
CA ASP A 209 -0.41 5.27 42.44
C ASP A 209 -0.61 6.56 43.25
N ASP A 210 -1.24 6.49 44.43
CA ASP A 210 -1.48 7.67 45.26
C ASP A 210 -0.23 8.10 46.03
N GLU A 211 0.72 7.20 46.22
CA GLU A 211 2.00 7.50 46.81
C GLU A 211 2.99 8.04 45.77
N ARG A 212 3.33 9.32 45.92
CA ARG A 212 4.27 10.03 45.03
C ARG A 212 5.63 9.33 44.88
N VAL A 213 6.10 8.64 45.92
CA VAL A 213 7.38 7.90 45.87
C VAL A 213 7.32 6.75 44.87
N ASN A 214 6.20 6.01 44.84
CA ASN A 214 6.00 4.90 43.90
C ASN A 214 5.89 5.41 42.45
N LEU A 215 5.13 6.50 42.24
CA LEU A 215 5.02 7.16 40.93
C LEU A 215 6.38 7.57 40.38
N GLU A 216 7.23 8.18 41.21
CA GLU A 216 8.57 8.61 40.80
C GLU A 216 9.50 7.43 40.55
N LEU A 217 9.48 6.41 41.41
CA LEU A 217 10.32 5.22 41.26
C LEU A 217 9.99 4.45 39.98
N VAL A 218 8.73 4.06 39.80
CA VAL A 218 8.28 3.30 38.62
C VAL A 218 8.45 4.15 37.36
N GLY A 219 8.13 5.44 37.44
CA GLY A 219 8.28 6.37 36.34
C GLY A 219 9.73 6.54 35.89
N ALA A 220 10.67 6.67 36.83
CA ALA A 220 12.10 6.79 36.53
C ALA A 220 12.65 5.53 35.86
N VAL A 221 12.26 4.35 36.34
CA VAL A 221 12.70 3.06 35.78
C VAL A 221 12.25 2.92 34.34
N LEU A 222 10.97 3.16 34.04
CA LEU A 222 10.43 3.01 32.69
C LEU A 222 10.91 4.10 31.73
N SER A 223 11.05 5.34 32.20
CA SER A 223 11.53 6.47 31.40
C SER A 223 13.01 6.34 30.99
N SER A 224 13.80 5.61 31.78
CA SER A 224 15.23 5.38 31.55
C SER A 224 15.54 4.44 30.37
N ILE A 225 14.52 3.78 29.83
CA ILE A 225 14.66 2.76 28.78
C ILE A 225 14.05 3.29 27.49
N ASP A 226 12.78 2.97 27.23
CA ASP A 226 12.11 3.19 25.96
C ASP A 226 10.64 3.61 26.09
N PHE A 227 10.16 3.94 27.30
CA PHE A 227 8.76 4.34 27.54
C PHE A 227 8.59 5.85 27.75
N GLU A 228 7.45 6.39 27.29
CA GLU A 228 6.94 7.69 27.67
C GLU A 228 5.98 7.47 28.84
N VAL A 229 6.22 8.10 29.98
CA VAL A 229 5.45 7.82 31.20
C VAL A 229 4.50 8.98 31.53
N PHE A 230 3.22 8.66 31.60
CA PHE A 230 2.19 9.50 32.19
C PHE A 230 1.96 9.05 33.64
N LYS A 231 1.64 9.98 34.52
CA LYS A 231 1.44 9.71 35.95
C LYS A 231 0.06 10.21 36.37
N ALA A 232 -0.62 9.45 37.23
CA ALA A 232 -1.86 9.86 37.90
C ALA A 232 -1.81 9.46 39.37
N SER A 233 -2.37 10.29 40.24
CA SER A 233 -2.37 10.07 41.70
C SER A 233 -3.72 9.56 42.22
N SER A 234 -4.72 9.41 41.34
CA SER A 234 -6.02 8.80 41.67
C SER A 234 -6.63 8.10 40.46
N GLY A 235 -7.63 7.26 40.70
CA GLY A 235 -8.36 6.59 39.63
C GLY A 235 -9.13 7.56 38.73
N GLU A 236 -9.70 8.63 39.28
CA GLU A 236 -10.41 9.67 38.51
C GLU A 236 -9.46 10.44 37.58
N GLU A 237 -8.26 10.76 38.07
CA GLU A 237 -7.22 11.38 37.24
C GLU A 237 -6.77 10.45 36.11
N ALA A 238 -6.58 9.16 36.42
CA ALA A 238 -6.24 8.15 35.42
C ALA A 238 -7.29 8.04 34.31
N LEU A 239 -8.57 7.98 34.66
CA LEU A 239 -9.68 7.96 33.68
C LEU A 239 -9.75 9.26 32.86
N SER A 240 -9.50 10.42 33.48
CA SER A 240 -9.45 11.71 32.80
C SER A 240 -8.32 11.78 31.76
N LEU A 241 -7.13 11.26 32.10
CA LEU A 241 -5.99 11.19 31.19
C LEU A 241 -6.23 10.21 30.04
N LEU A 242 -6.80 9.03 30.31
CA LEU A 242 -7.16 8.04 29.28
C LEU A 242 -8.20 8.56 28.28
N GLY A 243 -9.02 9.53 28.68
CA GLY A 243 -9.96 10.21 27.78
C GLY A 243 -9.31 11.29 26.89
N LYS A 244 -8.08 11.71 27.19
CA LYS A 244 -7.40 12.84 26.53
C LYS A 244 -6.10 12.43 25.81
N THR A 245 -5.56 11.27 26.13
CA THR A 245 -4.24 10.83 25.69
C THR A 245 -4.26 9.35 25.37
N ASP A 246 -3.63 8.95 24.25
CA ASP A 246 -3.48 7.53 23.93
C ASP A 246 -2.48 6.89 24.88
N VAL A 247 -2.83 5.73 25.43
CA VAL A 247 -2.00 4.95 26.37
C VAL A 247 -1.87 3.52 25.84
N ASP A 248 -0.66 2.98 25.92
CA ASP A 248 -0.31 1.64 25.44
C ASP A 248 -0.37 0.57 26.52
N LEU A 249 -0.23 0.96 27.80
CA LEU A 249 -0.34 0.10 28.96
C LEU A 249 -0.64 0.93 30.21
N VAL A 250 -1.40 0.36 31.15
CA VAL A 250 -1.64 0.97 32.47
C VAL A 250 -0.98 0.11 33.55
N LEU A 251 -0.14 0.72 34.39
CA LEU A 251 0.31 0.20 35.67
C LEU A 251 -0.55 0.84 36.76
N LEU A 252 -1.31 0.02 37.47
CA LEU A 252 -2.41 0.51 38.29
C LEU A 252 -2.30 -0.04 39.71
N ASP A 253 -2.15 0.84 40.68
CA ASP A 253 -2.34 0.47 42.07
C ASP A 253 -3.77 0.02 42.35
N ILE A 254 -3.91 -1.00 43.19
CA ILE A 254 -5.20 -1.48 43.67
C ILE A 254 -5.81 -0.48 44.65
N VAL A 255 -5.02 0.00 45.62
CA VAL A 255 -5.50 0.85 46.69
C VAL A 255 -5.36 2.30 46.27
N LEU A 256 -6.46 2.93 45.87
CA LEU A 256 -6.48 4.32 45.45
C LEU A 256 -7.53 5.11 46.23
N PRO A 257 -7.34 6.43 46.43
CA PRO A 257 -8.37 7.28 46.98
C PRO A 257 -9.54 7.43 45.99
N GLY A 258 -10.76 7.39 46.51
CA GLY A 258 -11.97 7.49 45.68
C GLY A 258 -12.32 6.15 45.05
N ILE A 259 -12.19 6.05 43.73
CA ILE A 259 -12.36 4.77 43.03
C ILE A 259 -11.08 3.92 43.11
N ASP A 260 -11.25 2.65 43.47
CA ASP A 260 -10.14 1.70 43.57
C ASP A 260 -9.63 1.23 42.19
N GLY A 261 -8.45 0.59 42.17
CA GLY A 261 -7.83 0.09 40.95
C GLY A 261 -8.65 -1.00 40.24
N TYR A 262 -9.46 -1.78 40.97
CA TYR A 262 -10.34 -2.77 40.35
C TYR A 262 -11.46 -2.11 39.55
N GLU A 263 -12.07 -1.07 40.10
CA GLU A 263 -13.13 -0.31 39.44
C GLU A 263 -12.59 0.44 38.22
N VAL A 264 -11.40 1.04 38.31
CA VAL A 264 -10.72 1.63 37.15
C VAL A 264 -10.51 0.56 36.08
N CYS A 265 -9.90 -0.59 36.42
CA CYS A 265 -9.67 -1.69 35.48
C CYS A 265 -10.98 -2.15 34.81
N ARG A 266 -12.05 -2.37 35.60
CA ARG A 266 -13.38 -2.75 35.07
C ARG A 266 -13.92 -1.74 34.06
N ARG A 267 -13.81 -0.44 34.35
CA ARG A 267 -14.28 0.61 33.43
C ARG A 267 -13.49 0.63 32.12
N LEU A 268 -12.17 0.47 32.19
CA LEU A 268 -11.33 0.37 30.98
C LEU A 268 -11.77 -0.83 30.13
N LYS A 269 -11.96 -2.00 30.75
CA LYS A 269 -12.34 -3.22 30.03
C LYS A 269 -13.77 -3.21 29.48
N GLN A 270 -14.66 -2.38 30.02
CA GLN A 270 -16.03 -2.22 29.53
C GLN A 270 -16.16 -1.22 28.36
N GLN A 271 -15.19 -0.34 28.16
CA GLN A 271 -15.24 0.68 27.10
C GLN A 271 -14.59 0.20 25.80
N GLU A 272 -15.30 0.31 24.68
CA GLU A 272 -14.85 -0.20 23.36
C GLU A 272 -13.48 0.39 22.94
N SER A 273 -13.21 1.66 23.28
CA SER A 273 -11.98 2.37 22.94
C SER A 273 -10.77 2.02 23.83
N THR A 274 -10.98 1.51 25.03
CA THR A 274 -9.90 1.27 26.02
C THR A 274 -9.78 -0.19 26.45
N ARG A 275 -10.73 -1.06 26.09
CA ARG A 275 -10.76 -2.48 26.52
C ARG A 275 -9.56 -3.32 26.12
N LEU A 276 -8.84 -2.90 25.07
CA LEU A 276 -7.65 -3.58 24.57
C LEU A 276 -6.35 -3.05 25.20
N ILE A 277 -6.42 -2.00 26.01
CA ILE A 277 -5.25 -1.50 26.73
C ILE A 277 -4.92 -2.51 27.83
N PRO A 278 -3.70 -3.08 27.86
CA PRO A 278 -3.30 -3.99 28.90
C PRO A 278 -3.17 -3.26 30.25
N VAL A 279 -3.64 -3.90 31.32
CA VAL A 279 -3.58 -3.39 32.70
C VAL A 279 -2.76 -4.36 33.54
N ILE A 280 -1.69 -3.85 34.15
CA ILE A 280 -0.91 -4.55 35.17
C ILE A 280 -1.31 -3.97 36.54
N LEU A 281 -1.85 -4.81 37.42
CA LEU A 281 -2.18 -4.39 38.79
C LEU A 281 -0.94 -4.48 39.69
N LEU A 282 -0.71 -3.44 40.49
CA LEU A 282 0.30 -3.40 41.53
C LEU A 282 -0.34 -3.85 42.86
N THR A 283 0.20 -4.90 43.47
CA THR A 283 -0.41 -5.62 44.59
C THR A 283 0.57 -5.76 45.76
N GLY A 284 0.07 -6.01 46.98
CA GLY A 284 0.92 -6.35 48.14
C GLY A 284 1.46 -7.79 48.08
N LEU A 285 2.38 -8.13 48.98
CA LEU A 285 2.92 -9.49 49.15
C LEU A 285 1.80 -10.48 49.56
N ASP A 286 1.76 -11.65 48.93
CA ASP A 286 0.91 -12.81 49.24
C ASP A 286 -0.63 -12.61 49.20
N ASP A 287 -1.11 -11.63 48.46
CA ASP A 287 -2.56 -11.39 48.32
C ASP A 287 -3.20 -12.20 47.17
N LEU A 288 -3.45 -13.49 47.43
CA LEU A 288 -4.16 -14.37 46.49
C LEU A 288 -5.56 -13.82 46.15
N THR A 289 -6.24 -13.22 47.12
CA THR A 289 -7.59 -12.65 46.95
C THR A 289 -7.55 -11.48 45.98
N ALA A 290 -6.56 -10.58 46.13
CA ALA A 290 -6.38 -9.47 45.20
C ALA A 290 -6.11 -9.93 43.77
N ARG A 291 -5.33 -10.99 43.60
CA ARG A 291 -5.07 -11.56 42.27
C ARG A 291 -6.34 -12.12 41.63
N ILE A 292 -7.17 -12.82 42.41
CA ILE A 292 -8.47 -13.33 41.92
C ILE A 292 -9.37 -12.17 41.50
N LEU A 293 -9.56 -11.18 42.37
CA LEU A 293 -10.38 -10.00 42.08
C LEU A 293 -9.86 -9.20 40.87
N GLY A 294 -8.53 -9.13 40.71
CA GLY A 294 -7.93 -8.47 39.56
C GLY A 294 -8.19 -9.19 38.24
N ILE A 295 -8.14 -10.53 38.24
CA ILE A 295 -8.49 -11.34 37.05
C ILE A 295 -9.96 -11.11 36.69
N GLU A 296 -10.85 -11.13 37.69
CA GLU A 296 -12.29 -10.86 37.49
C GLU A 296 -12.56 -9.42 37.00
N ALA A 297 -11.74 -8.46 37.44
CA ALA A 297 -11.76 -7.08 36.95
C ALA A 297 -11.20 -6.92 35.53
N GLY A 298 -10.59 -7.98 34.97
CA GLY A 298 -10.03 -8.03 33.62
C GLY A 298 -8.58 -7.59 33.51
N ALA A 299 -7.82 -7.57 34.61
CA ALA A 299 -6.38 -7.28 34.57
C ALA A 299 -5.62 -8.35 33.77
N ASP A 300 -4.62 -7.90 33.01
CA ASP A 300 -3.82 -8.77 32.14
C ASP A 300 -2.64 -9.38 32.89
N ASP A 301 -2.14 -8.68 33.93
CA ASP A 301 -1.05 -9.18 34.74
C ASP A 301 -0.95 -8.47 36.11
N PHE A 302 0.01 -8.90 36.93
CA PHE A 302 0.23 -8.44 38.30
C PHE A 302 1.71 -8.26 38.61
N LEU A 303 2.02 -7.26 39.45
CA LEU A 303 3.33 -7.07 40.06
C LEU A 303 3.18 -6.86 41.56
N VAL A 304 4.13 -7.39 42.34
CA VAL A 304 4.18 -7.19 43.80
C VAL A 304 4.92 -5.90 44.11
N LYS A 305 4.42 -5.10 45.06
CA LYS A 305 5.05 -3.87 45.53
C LYS A 305 6.10 -4.16 46.63
N PRO A 306 7.27 -3.50 46.60
CA PRO A 306 7.78 -2.70 45.50
C PRO A 306 8.21 -3.59 44.31
N PRO A 307 7.89 -3.21 43.06
CA PRO A 307 8.16 -4.06 41.91
C PRO A 307 9.66 -4.23 41.67
N ASN A 308 10.08 -5.47 41.40
CA ASN A 308 11.43 -5.72 40.93
C ASN A 308 11.62 -5.06 39.56
N HIS A 309 12.69 -4.27 39.40
CA HIS A 309 12.96 -3.54 38.16
C HIS A 309 12.97 -4.43 36.92
N MET A 310 13.58 -5.61 36.99
CA MET A 310 13.67 -6.52 35.85
C MET A 310 12.29 -7.08 35.47
N GLU A 311 11.47 -7.39 36.47
CA GLU A 311 10.12 -7.92 36.26
C GLU A 311 9.18 -6.86 35.69
N LEU A 312 9.24 -5.64 36.23
CA LEU A 312 8.50 -4.48 35.73
C LEU A 312 8.79 -4.27 34.23
N ILE A 313 10.06 -4.19 33.86
CA ILE A 313 10.48 -3.96 32.46
C ILE A 313 10.02 -5.12 31.56
N ALA A 314 10.23 -6.36 31.98
CA ALA A 314 9.91 -7.54 31.19
C ALA A 314 8.40 -7.66 30.93
N ARG A 315 7.56 -7.49 31.97
CA ARG A 315 6.10 -7.57 31.86
C ARG A 315 5.54 -6.41 31.04
N THR A 316 5.99 -5.17 31.30
CA THR A 316 5.57 -4.00 30.52
C THR A 316 5.90 -4.17 29.03
N ARG A 317 7.13 -4.60 28.68
CA ARG A 317 7.50 -4.85 27.27
C ARG A 317 6.67 -5.95 26.63
N SER A 318 6.44 -7.05 27.34
CA SER A 318 5.65 -8.17 26.83
C SER A 318 4.22 -7.74 26.49
N LEU A 319 3.55 -7.03 27.39
CA LEU A 319 2.17 -6.61 27.19
C LEU A 319 2.02 -5.48 26.18
N VAL A 320 2.95 -4.51 26.15
CA VAL A 320 2.99 -3.51 25.06
C VAL A 320 3.18 -4.19 23.71
N LYS A 321 4.02 -5.24 23.65
CA LYS A 321 4.19 -6.03 22.42
C LYS A 321 2.88 -6.72 22.03
N VAL A 322 2.18 -7.35 22.97
CA VAL A 322 0.88 -7.98 22.73
C VAL A 322 -0.14 -6.94 22.24
N LYS A 323 -0.23 -5.77 22.87
CA LYS A 323 -1.08 -4.64 22.42
C LYS A 323 -0.78 -4.28 20.96
N SER A 324 0.50 -4.08 20.62
CA SER A 324 0.90 -3.76 19.24
C SER A 324 0.54 -4.85 18.21
N LEU A 325 0.61 -6.13 18.62
CA LEU A 325 0.22 -7.25 17.78
C LEU A 325 -1.29 -7.32 17.63
N ASN A 326 -2.04 -7.04 18.69
CA ASN A 326 -3.49 -7.03 18.66
C ASN A 326 -4.02 -5.89 17.77
N ASP A 327 -3.43 -4.69 17.88
CA ASP A 327 -3.70 -3.59 16.97
C ASP A 327 -3.41 -3.97 15.51
N SER A 328 -2.35 -4.76 15.29
CA SER A 328 -2.00 -5.29 13.97
C SER A 328 -2.95 -6.40 13.48
N LEU A 329 -3.62 -7.12 14.38
CA LEU A 329 -4.57 -8.20 14.08
C LEU A 329 -5.98 -7.72 13.80
N ILE A 330 -6.28 -6.42 13.98
CA ILE A 330 -7.51 -5.76 13.50
C ILE A 330 -7.44 -5.61 11.96
N GLY A 331 -7.23 -6.74 11.28
CA GLY A 331 -7.07 -6.91 9.84
C GLY A 331 -8.38 -6.90 9.06
N THR A 332 -9.38 -6.12 9.51
CA THR A 332 -10.61 -5.86 8.76
C THR A 332 -10.28 -5.32 7.37
N GLU A 333 -9.24 -4.49 7.26
CA GLU A 333 -8.81 -3.92 5.99
C GLU A 333 -8.36 -4.99 4.97
N ASN A 334 -7.58 -6.00 5.39
CA ASN A 334 -7.12 -7.05 4.47
C ASN A 334 -8.29 -7.91 3.98
N VAL A 335 -9.27 -8.15 4.84
CA VAL A 335 -10.51 -8.84 4.46
C VAL A 335 -11.30 -7.99 3.47
N LEU A 336 -11.46 -6.69 3.73
CA LEU A 336 -12.15 -5.74 2.85
C LEU A 336 -11.46 -5.65 1.47
N ILE A 337 -10.14 -5.52 1.42
CA ILE A 337 -9.37 -5.50 0.17
C ILE A 337 -9.51 -6.84 -0.58
N SER A 338 -9.52 -7.97 0.12
CA SER A 338 -9.68 -9.29 -0.51
C SER A 338 -11.06 -9.47 -1.12
N LEU A 339 -12.11 -9.00 -0.43
CA LEU A 339 -13.49 -8.99 -0.94
C LEU A 339 -13.63 -8.04 -2.14
N ALA A 340 -13.06 -6.84 -2.04
CA ALA A 340 -13.06 -5.87 -3.12
C ALA A 340 -12.37 -6.41 -4.38
N ARG A 341 -11.20 -7.06 -4.22
CA ARG A 341 -10.50 -7.74 -5.32
C ARG A 341 -11.28 -8.91 -5.92
N ALA A 342 -12.07 -9.63 -5.11
CA ALA A 342 -12.92 -10.69 -5.63
C ALA A 342 -14.06 -10.14 -6.52
N VAL A 343 -14.62 -8.97 -6.16
CA VAL A 343 -15.59 -8.26 -7.00
C VAL A 343 -14.91 -7.69 -8.25
N GLU A 344 -13.72 -7.09 -8.12
CA GLU A 344 -12.89 -6.63 -9.25
C GLU A 344 -12.63 -7.78 -10.23
N ALA A 345 -12.31 -8.98 -9.76
CA ALA A 345 -12.06 -10.14 -10.63
C ALA A 345 -13.27 -10.59 -11.47
N LYS A 346 -14.50 -10.25 -11.06
CA LYS A 346 -15.75 -10.50 -11.82
C LYS A 346 -15.92 -9.52 -12.99
N ASP A 347 -15.25 -8.37 -12.91
CA ASP A 347 -15.20 -7.32 -13.92
C ASP A 347 -13.83 -7.37 -14.62
N VAL A 348 -13.81 -7.87 -15.85
CA VAL A 348 -12.55 -8.14 -16.58
C VAL A 348 -11.71 -6.86 -16.79
N TYR A 349 -12.31 -5.68 -16.60
CA TYR A 349 -11.76 -4.39 -17.00
C TYR A 349 -11.23 -3.54 -15.84
N THR A 350 -11.47 -3.95 -14.59
CA THR A 350 -11.06 -3.16 -13.42
C THR A 350 -9.75 -3.62 -12.81
N ARG A 351 -8.95 -4.53 -13.41
CA ARG A 351 -7.73 -5.03 -12.74
C ARG A 351 -6.78 -3.90 -12.27
N GLY A 352 -6.57 -3.81 -10.96
CA GLY A 352 -5.73 -2.81 -10.33
C GLY A 352 -6.33 -1.40 -10.28
N HIS A 353 -7.59 -1.23 -10.71
CA HIS A 353 -8.36 0.01 -10.63
C HIS A 353 -8.50 0.45 -9.18
N ILE A 354 -8.88 -0.49 -8.31
CA ILE A 354 -9.14 -0.23 -6.88
C ILE A 354 -7.92 0.41 -6.21
N SER A 355 -6.71 -0.06 -6.52
CA SER A 355 -5.49 0.53 -5.98
C SER A 355 -5.21 1.91 -6.55
N ARG A 356 -5.30 2.09 -7.88
CA ARG A 356 -5.01 3.38 -8.53
C ARG A 356 -5.97 4.49 -8.09
N THR A 357 -7.27 4.18 -8.04
CA THR A 357 -8.28 5.18 -7.70
C THR A 357 -8.25 5.55 -6.22
N SER A 358 -8.08 4.58 -5.32
CA SER A 358 -7.88 4.85 -3.88
C SER A 358 -6.64 5.73 -3.64
N GLU A 359 -5.51 5.41 -4.26
CA GLU A 359 -4.26 6.17 -4.11
C GLU A 359 -4.41 7.61 -4.64
N LEU A 360 -4.99 7.78 -5.82
CA LEU A 360 -5.16 9.08 -6.45
C LEU A 360 -6.17 9.95 -5.69
N ALA A 361 -7.26 9.37 -5.19
CA ALA A 361 -8.25 10.07 -4.37
C ALA A 361 -7.63 10.59 -3.07
N VAL A 362 -6.81 9.79 -2.39
CA VAL A 362 -6.08 10.22 -1.19
C VAL A 362 -5.12 11.39 -1.49
N LEU A 363 -4.41 11.34 -2.62
CA LEU A 363 -3.51 12.42 -3.02
C LEU A 363 -4.27 13.73 -3.27
N VAL A 364 -5.38 13.68 -4.01
CA VAL A 364 -6.25 14.83 -4.24
C VAL A 364 -6.76 15.39 -2.92
N GLY A 365 -7.29 14.52 -2.04
CA GLY A 365 -7.84 14.95 -0.75
C GLY A 365 -6.81 15.64 0.13
N ARG A 366 -5.61 15.06 0.26
CA ARG A 366 -4.51 15.69 1.04
C ARG A 366 -4.08 17.02 0.45
N ARG A 367 -4.03 17.15 -0.89
CA ARG A 367 -3.67 18.40 -1.56
C ARG A 367 -4.71 19.50 -1.32
N MET A 368 -5.97 19.12 -1.15
CA MET A 368 -7.08 20.01 -0.79
C MET A 368 -7.17 20.28 0.73
N GLY A 369 -6.27 19.74 1.54
CA GLY A 369 -6.21 19.99 2.98
C GLY A 369 -7.05 19.06 3.85
N LEU A 370 -7.62 17.98 3.29
CA LEU A 370 -8.35 16.99 4.08
C LEU A 370 -7.38 16.21 4.99
N ALA A 371 -7.84 15.85 6.19
CA ALA A 371 -7.04 15.15 7.19
C ALA A 371 -7.86 14.13 8.00
N GLY A 372 -7.17 13.26 8.74
CA GLY A 372 -7.79 12.30 9.65
C GLY A 372 -8.84 11.41 8.98
N LYS A 373 -10.08 11.47 9.48
CA LYS A 373 -11.20 10.60 9.05
C LYS A 373 -11.58 10.77 7.58
N GLU A 374 -11.35 11.92 6.98
CA GLU A 374 -11.72 12.16 5.58
C GLU A 374 -10.73 11.52 4.60
N VAL A 375 -9.43 11.59 4.90
CA VAL A 375 -8.40 10.90 4.12
C VAL A 375 -8.60 9.39 4.21
N GLU A 376 -8.94 8.89 5.40
CA GLU A 376 -9.25 7.49 5.59
C GLU A 376 -10.52 7.07 4.84
N ALA A 377 -11.53 7.96 4.78
CA ALA A 377 -12.73 7.73 3.99
C ALA A 377 -12.46 7.63 2.49
N LEU A 378 -11.56 8.47 1.93
CA LEU A 378 -11.13 8.36 0.53
C LEU A 378 -10.38 7.05 0.27
N ARG A 379 -9.54 6.63 1.22
CA ARG A 379 -8.77 5.40 1.11
C ARG A 379 -9.67 4.16 1.08
N LEU A 380 -10.48 3.98 2.12
CA LEU A 380 -11.41 2.85 2.25
C LEU A 380 -12.55 2.92 1.24
N GLY A 381 -13.05 4.13 0.95
CA GLY A 381 -14.05 4.39 -0.07
C GLY A 381 -13.56 4.03 -1.46
N GLY A 382 -12.34 4.43 -1.83
CA GLY A 382 -11.72 4.01 -3.09
C GLY A 382 -11.55 2.49 -3.20
N ILE A 383 -11.28 1.81 -2.08
CA ILE A 383 -11.20 0.34 -2.06
C ILE A 383 -12.56 -0.32 -2.33
N LEU A 384 -13.64 0.26 -1.78
CA LEU A 384 -14.95 -0.39 -1.67
C LEU A 384 -16.05 0.19 -2.56
N HIS A 385 -15.83 1.31 -3.24
CA HIS A 385 -16.89 2.05 -3.96
C HIS A 385 -17.69 1.16 -4.93
N ASP A 386 -16.99 0.23 -5.57
CA ASP A 386 -17.55 -0.69 -6.56
C ASP A 386 -18.02 -2.04 -6.00
N ILE A 387 -17.97 -2.26 -4.67
CA ILE A 387 -18.29 -3.57 -4.05
C ILE A 387 -19.71 -4.06 -4.39
N GLY A 388 -20.64 -3.14 -4.61
CA GLY A 388 -22.03 -3.45 -4.98
C GLY A 388 -22.18 -4.10 -6.35
N LYS A 389 -21.16 -4.05 -7.24
CA LYS A 389 -21.17 -4.76 -8.53
C LYS A 389 -21.30 -6.27 -8.37
N ILE A 390 -21.10 -6.81 -7.17
CA ILE A 390 -21.41 -8.21 -6.85
C ILE A 390 -22.86 -8.57 -7.19
N GLY A 391 -23.80 -7.63 -7.02
CA GLY A 391 -25.23 -7.79 -7.33
C GLY A 391 -25.58 -7.67 -8.82
N VAL A 392 -24.65 -7.24 -9.67
CA VAL A 392 -24.89 -7.06 -11.11
C VAL A 392 -24.64 -8.38 -11.85
N PRO A 393 -25.56 -8.85 -12.72
CA PRO A 393 -25.35 -10.03 -13.56
C PRO A 393 -24.11 -9.91 -14.45
N ARG A 394 -23.40 -11.02 -14.66
CA ARG A 394 -22.11 -11.02 -15.38
C ARG A 394 -22.28 -10.67 -16.85
N GLU A 395 -23.40 -11.06 -17.43
CA GLU A 395 -23.80 -10.84 -18.82
C GLU A 395 -23.99 -9.35 -19.11
N ILE A 396 -24.50 -8.61 -18.13
CA ILE A 396 -24.67 -7.15 -18.18
C ILE A 396 -23.32 -6.48 -17.95
N LEU A 397 -22.60 -6.88 -16.90
CA LEU A 397 -21.32 -6.27 -16.52
C LEU A 397 -20.24 -6.41 -17.61
N ASN A 398 -20.22 -7.53 -18.33
CA ASN A 398 -19.22 -7.82 -19.37
C ASN A 398 -19.78 -7.76 -20.80
N LYS A 399 -20.94 -7.12 -21.03
CA LYS A 399 -21.64 -7.13 -22.32
C LYS A 399 -20.76 -6.57 -23.46
N PRO A 400 -20.61 -7.27 -24.62
CA PRO A 400 -20.06 -6.81 -25.90
C PRO A 400 -20.84 -5.68 -26.59
N GLY A 401 -21.01 -4.51 -25.95
CA GLY A 401 -21.54 -3.30 -26.60
C GLY A 401 -22.15 -2.29 -25.63
N PRO A 402 -22.88 -1.28 -26.13
CA PRO A 402 -23.63 -0.37 -25.28
C PRO A 402 -24.75 -1.12 -24.54
N LEU A 403 -25.04 -0.65 -23.33
CA LEU A 403 -26.12 -1.17 -22.49
C LEU A 403 -27.45 -0.54 -22.89
N SER A 404 -28.53 -1.31 -22.80
CA SER A 404 -29.88 -0.75 -22.89
C SER A 404 -30.18 0.13 -21.67
N PRO A 405 -31.19 1.03 -21.73
CA PRO A 405 -31.60 1.82 -20.58
C PRO A 405 -31.95 0.95 -19.35
N GLU A 406 -32.58 -0.21 -19.57
CA GLU A 406 -32.95 -1.16 -18.52
C GLU A 406 -31.72 -1.83 -17.90
N GLU A 407 -30.78 -2.27 -18.74
CA GLU A 407 -29.51 -2.85 -18.30
C GLU A 407 -28.66 -1.84 -17.51
N PHE A 408 -28.62 -0.59 -17.99
CA PHE A 408 -27.94 0.49 -17.28
C PHE A 408 -28.61 0.83 -15.95
N GLY A 409 -29.95 0.73 -15.88
CA GLY A 409 -30.71 0.84 -14.63
C GLY A 409 -30.27 -0.20 -13.59
N ILE A 410 -29.96 -1.43 -14.01
CA ILE A 410 -29.42 -2.47 -13.12
C ILE A 410 -28.03 -2.09 -12.61
N ILE A 411 -27.15 -1.55 -13.46
CA ILE A 411 -25.83 -1.07 -13.03
C ILE A 411 -25.95 0.07 -12.01
N LYS A 412 -26.88 1.00 -12.20
CA LYS A 412 -27.11 2.12 -11.27
C LYS A 412 -27.49 1.70 -9.85
N SER A 413 -27.86 0.44 -9.63
CA SER A 413 -28.16 -0.08 -8.28
C SER A 413 -26.91 -0.32 -7.43
N HIS A 414 -25.71 -0.44 -8.02
CA HIS A 414 -24.53 -0.86 -7.28
C HIS A 414 -24.07 0.08 -6.15
N PRO A 415 -24.23 1.42 -6.20
CA PRO A 415 -23.86 2.28 -5.07
C PRO A 415 -24.76 2.01 -3.86
N ASP A 416 -26.06 1.78 -4.08
CA ASP A 416 -27.00 1.44 -3.01
C ASP A 416 -26.74 0.03 -2.45
N VAL A 417 -26.57 -0.98 -3.32
CA VAL A 417 -26.22 -2.35 -2.92
C VAL A 417 -24.90 -2.36 -2.14
N GLY A 418 -23.88 -1.64 -2.61
CA GLY A 418 -22.59 -1.50 -1.94
C GLY A 418 -22.73 -0.84 -0.57
N HIS A 419 -23.53 0.22 -0.47
CA HIS A 419 -23.83 0.87 0.79
C HIS A 419 -24.51 -0.08 1.78
N GLN A 420 -25.51 -0.86 1.34
CA GLN A 420 -26.22 -1.83 2.19
C GLN A 420 -25.29 -2.96 2.68
N ILE A 421 -24.40 -3.47 1.83
CA ILE A 421 -23.38 -4.46 2.21
C ILE A 421 -22.45 -3.91 3.30
N CYS A 422 -22.07 -2.64 3.18
CA CYS A 422 -21.11 -1.99 4.05
C CYS A 422 -21.73 -1.36 5.30
N LEU A 423 -23.06 -1.15 5.34
CA LEU A 423 -23.77 -0.49 6.44
C LEU A 423 -23.57 -1.15 7.81
N PRO A 424 -23.52 -2.50 7.95
CA PRO A 424 -23.17 -3.15 9.21
C PRO A 424 -21.79 -2.74 9.76
N LEU A 425 -20.88 -2.32 8.88
CA LEU A 425 -19.53 -1.87 9.23
C LEU A 425 -19.43 -0.35 9.43
N LYS A 426 -20.55 0.36 9.60
CA LYS A 426 -20.58 1.83 9.72
C LYS A 426 -19.64 2.41 10.78
N LYS A 427 -19.39 1.69 11.88
CA LYS A 427 -18.46 2.12 12.93
C LYS A 427 -17.01 2.18 12.41
N THR A 428 -16.64 1.23 11.56
CA THR A 428 -15.30 1.12 10.98
C THR A 428 -15.17 2.01 9.74
N LEU A 429 -16.18 2.01 8.87
CA LEU A 429 -16.11 2.70 7.59
C LEU A 429 -16.42 4.20 7.71
N GLY A 430 -17.24 4.61 8.68
CA GLY A 430 -17.53 6.02 8.93
C GLY A 430 -17.90 6.79 7.65
N PRO A 431 -17.19 7.89 7.30
CA PRO A 431 -17.48 8.65 6.08
C PRO A 431 -17.21 7.90 4.77
N ALA A 432 -16.49 6.76 4.77
CA ALA A 432 -16.31 5.95 3.56
C ALA A 432 -17.65 5.43 2.99
N LEU A 433 -18.68 5.29 3.84
CA LEU A 433 -20.03 4.93 3.39
C LEU A 433 -20.64 5.96 2.44
N GLN A 434 -20.26 7.23 2.58
CA GLN A 434 -20.70 8.31 1.68
C GLN A 434 -20.03 8.18 0.32
N VAL A 435 -18.75 7.80 0.29
CA VAL A 435 -18.03 7.52 -0.95
C VAL A 435 -18.71 6.38 -1.71
N ILE A 436 -18.98 5.27 -1.02
CA ILE A 436 -19.63 4.09 -1.64
C ILE A 436 -21.01 4.45 -2.22
N ARG A 437 -21.83 5.21 -1.49
CA ARG A 437 -23.18 5.55 -1.91
C ARG A 437 -23.23 6.61 -3.02
N HIS A 438 -22.36 7.62 -2.97
CA HIS A 438 -22.54 8.86 -3.74
C HIS A 438 -21.43 9.14 -4.77
N HIS A 439 -20.50 8.22 -5.04
CA HIS A 439 -19.43 8.43 -6.04
C HIS A 439 -19.92 8.58 -7.49
N HIS A 440 -21.23 8.45 -7.75
CA HIS A 440 -21.86 8.73 -9.04
C HIS A 440 -22.83 9.91 -9.03
N GLU A 441 -22.86 10.67 -7.92
CA GLU A 441 -23.57 11.95 -7.87
C GLU A 441 -22.87 13.01 -8.72
N ARG A 442 -23.64 14.01 -9.15
CA ARG A 442 -23.17 15.10 -10.01
C ARG A 442 -23.69 16.43 -9.48
N LEU A 443 -22.88 17.48 -9.56
CA LEU A 443 -23.27 18.80 -9.05
C LEU A 443 -24.56 19.34 -9.70
N ASP A 444 -24.87 18.89 -10.93
CA ASP A 444 -26.08 19.26 -11.67
C ASP A 444 -27.34 18.44 -11.31
N GLY A 445 -27.27 17.56 -10.30
CA GLY A 445 -28.40 16.76 -9.81
C GLY A 445 -28.80 15.60 -10.70
N ARG A 446 -28.09 15.37 -11.82
CA ARG A 446 -28.39 14.28 -12.75
C ARG A 446 -27.62 13.00 -12.43
N GLY A 447 -26.94 12.98 -11.28
CA GLY A 447 -26.26 11.82 -10.73
C GLY A 447 -27.23 10.78 -10.19
N TYR A 448 -26.68 9.77 -9.53
CA TYR A 448 -27.43 8.70 -8.87
C TYR A 448 -26.62 8.16 -7.68
N PRO A 449 -27.25 7.50 -6.70
CA PRO A 449 -28.66 7.07 -6.64
C PRO A 449 -29.67 8.11 -6.14
N ASP A 450 -29.23 9.14 -5.42
CA ASP A 450 -30.11 10.05 -4.67
C ASP A 450 -30.36 11.39 -5.40
N GLY A 451 -29.54 11.74 -6.40
CA GLY A 451 -29.73 12.94 -7.21
C GLY A 451 -29.33 14.23 -6.48
N LEU A 452 -28.33 14.13 -5.61
CA LEU A 452 -27.80 15.23 -4.79
C LEU A 452 -27.26 16.36 -5.67
N GLN A 453 -27.36 17.60 -5.19
CA GLN A 453 -26.97 18.80 -5.95
C GLN A 453 -25.96 19.67 -5.20
N GLY A 454 -24.99 20.22 -5.94
CA GLY A 454 -24.01 21.17 -5.38
C GLY A 454 -23.35 20.67 -4.10
N ASP A 455 -23.47 21.47 -3.03
CA ASP A 455 -22.86 21.24 -1.72
C ASP A 455 -23.51 20.09 -0.91
N GLU A 456 -24.61 19.51 -1.40
CA GLU A 456 -25.21 18.32 -0.78
C GLU A 456 -24.35 17.07 -0.98
N ILE A 457 -23.48 17.07 -2.00
CA ILE A 457 -22.58 15.95 -2.29
C ILE A 457 -21.37 16.05 -1.37
N PRO A 458 -21.10 15.03 -0.52
CA PRO A 458 -19.95 15.05 0.37
C PRO A 458 -18.64 15.19 -0.43
N ILE A 459 -17.73 16.03 0.05
CA ILE A 459 -16.46 16.31 -0.64
C ILE A 459 -15.67 15.03 -0.97
N VAL A 460 -15.69 14.05 -0.06
CA VAL A 460 -15.03 12.75 -0.26
C VAL A 460 -15.64 11.95 -1.42
N ALA A 461 -16.95 12.06 -1.65
CA ALA A 461 -17.64 11.43 -2.77
C ALA A 461 -17.36 12.18 -4.08
N SER A 462 -17.33 13.52 -4.07
CA SER A 462 -16.97 14.34 -5.23
C SER A 462 -15.54 14.08 -5.71
N ILE A 463 -14.58 13.96 -4.78
CA ILE A 463 -13.20 13.57 -5.10
C ILE A 463 -13.18 12.19 -5.76
N MET A 464 -13.87 11.22 -5.17
CA MET A 464 -13.92 9.86 -5.72
C MET A 464 -14.54 9.83 -7.12
N ALA A 465 -15.66 10.52 -7.33
CA ALA A 465 -16.34 10.59 -8.63
C ALA A 465 -15.41 11.10 -9.75
N ILE A 466 -14.64 12.15 -9.46
CA ILE A 466 -13.71 12.74 -10.42
C ILE A 466 -12.51 11.81 -10.70
N VAL A 467 -11.98 11.17 -9.66
CA VAL A 467 -10.87 10.23 -9.78
C VAL A 467 -11.26 8.95 -10.52
N ASP A 468 -12.43 8.39 -10.21
CA ASP A 468 -12.99 7.23 -10.91
C ASP A 468 -13.24 7.57 -12.39
N MET A 469 -13.85 8.74 -12.67
CA MET A 469 -14.04 9.20 -14.04
C MET A 469 -12.72 9.35 -14.79
N TYR A 470 -11.67 9.89 -14.16
CA TYR A 470 -10.36 9.97 -14.77
C TYR A 470 -9.79 8.59 -15.10
N ASP A 471 -9.73 7.67 -14.13
CA ASP A 471 -9.20 6.32 -14.35
C ASP A 471 -10.01 5.57 -15.42
N ALA A 472 -11.32 5.77 -15.45
CA ALA A 472 -12.22 5.23 -16.47
C ALA A 472 -11.89 5.73 -17.89
N LEU A 473 -11.52 7.00 -18.05
CA LEU A 473 -11.20 7.61 -19.35
C LEU A 473 -9.83 7.15 -19.90
N VAL A 474 -8.84 6.97 -19.02
CA VAL A 474 -7.46 6.58 -19.40
C VAL A 474 -7.22 5.08 -19.37
N SER A 475 -8.18 4.29 -18.89
CA SER A 475 -8.12 2.83 -18.89
C SER A 475 -8.69 2.22 -20.18
N GLN A 476 -8.12 1.09 -20.60
CA GLN A 476 -8.59 0.37 -21.79
C GLN A 476 -9.92 -0.35 -21.51
N ARG A 477 -10.94 -0.13 -22.35
CA ARG A 477 -12.27 -0.74 -22.24
C ARG A 477 -12.65 -1.46 -23.55
N PRO A 478 -13.54 -2.47 -23.51
CA PRO A 478 -13.80 -3.33 -24.66
C PRO A 478 -14.40 -2.61 -25.89
N TYR A 479 -15.13 -1.50 -25.69
CA TYR A 479 -15.70 -0.68 -26.80
C TYR A 479 -15.04 0.69 -26.94
N ARG A 480 -13.99 0.99 -26.17
CA ARG A 480 -13.33 2.29 -26.18
C ARG A 480 -11.85 2.16 -25.90
N LYS A 481 -11.02 2.62 -26.85
CA LYS A 481 -9.60 2.79 -26.59
C LYS A 481 -9.42 3.80 -25.45
N ALA A 482 -8.45 3.52 -24.57
CA ALA A 482 -8.01 4.47 -23.57
C ALA A 482 -7.74 5.82 -24.24
N LEU A 483 -8.25 6.89 -23.65
CA LEU A 483 -7.93 8.23 -24.09
C LEU A 483 -6.51 8.61 -23.67
N SER A 484 -5.92 9.54 -24.41
CA SER A 484 -4.74 10.25 -23.92
C SER A 484 -5.07 11.03 -22.64
N LYS A 485 -4.05 11.31 -21.82
CA LYS A 485 -4.23 12.11 -20.61
C LYS A 485 -4.77 13.49 -20.95
N GLU A 486 -4.30 14.09 -22.03
CA GLU A 486 -4.73 15.40 -22.51
C GLU A 486 -6.22 15.40 -22.87
N GLU A 487 -6.70 14.35 -23.53
CA GLU A 487 -8.13 14.18 -23.83
C GLU A 487 -8.97 13.99 -22.59
N ALA A 488 -8.53 13.15 -21.65
CA ALA A 488 -9.24 12.96 -20.38
C ALA A 488 -9.32 14.27 -19.58
N ILE A 489 -8.22 15.02 -19.48
CA ILE A 489 -8.15 16.33 -18.82
C ILE A 489 -9.08 17.34 -19.50
N ARG A 490 -9.12 17.38 -20.85
CA ARG A 490 -10.06 18.24 -21.58
C ARG A 490 -11.51 17.94 -21.23
N LEU A 491 -11.91 16.67 -21.23
CA LEU A 491 -13.27 16.26 -20.88
C LEU A 491 -13.63 16.62 -19.44
N LEU A 492 -12.72 16.40 -18.47
CA LEU A 492 -12.96 16.78 -17.08
C LEU A 492 -13.15 18.30 -16.92
N ARG A 493 -12.35 19.10 -17.63
CA ARG A 493 -12.51 20.57 -17.65
C ARG A 493 -13.81 21.01 -18.31
N GLU A 494 -14.25 20.34 -19.38
CA GLU A 494 -15.54 20.60 -20.02
C GLU A 494 -16.71 20.30 -19.07
N ASP A 495 -16.67 19.17 -18.38
CA ASP A 495 -17.69 18.80 -17.39
C ASP A 495 -17.69 19.74 -16.17
N ALA A 496 -16.52 20.19 -15.72
CA ALA A 496 -16.42 21.22 -14.68
C ALA A 496 -17.00 22.57 -15.13
N ARG A 497 -16.72 23.01 -16.37
CA ARG A 497 -17.30 24.25 -16.95
C ARG A 497 -18.81 24.14 -17.12
N ALA A 498 -19.32 22.95 -17.40
CA ALA A 498 -20.75 22.67 -17.50
C ALA A 498 -21.44 22.55 -16.13
N GLY A 499 -20.72 22.74 -15.02
CA GLY A 499 -21.27 22.67 -13.67
C GLY A 499 -21.61 21.25 -13.21
N ARG A 500 -21.01 20.22 -13.82
CA ARG A 500 -21.27 18.80 -13.48
C ARG A 500 -20.29 18.27 -12.43
N LEU A 501 -19.07 18.80 -12.43
CA LEU A 501 -17.96 18.42 -11.55
C LEU A 501 -17.42 19.65 -10.83
N ASP A 502 -16.87 19.45 -9.63
CA ASP A 502 -16.24 20.51 -8.88
C ASP A 502 -14.92 20.94 -9.54
N ARG A 503 -14.83 22.23 -9.85
CA ARG A 503 -13.68 22.81 -10.55
C ARG A 503 -12.39 22.75 -9.72
N ALA A 504 -12.45 22.97 -8.41
CA ALA A 504 -11.27 22.95 -7.56
C ALA A 504 -10.68 21.54 -7.45
N ILE A 505 -11.54 20.52 -7.36
CA ILE A 505 -11.11 19.11 -7.36
C ILE A 505 -10.49 18.74 -8.70
N VAL A 506 -11.12 19.09 -9.83
CA VAL A 506 -10.60 18.80 -11.18
C VAL A 506 -9.23 19.41 -11.39
N GLU A 507 -9.04 20.69 -11.05
CA GLU A 507 -7.72 21.33 -11.21
C GLU A 507 -6.68 20.76 -10.26
N THR A 508 -7.05 20.41 -9.02
CA THR A 508 -6.15 19.72 -8.08
C THR A 508 -5.66 18.38 -8.62
N LEU A 509 -6.56 17.60 -9.23
CA LEU A 509 -6.21 16.34 -9.88
C LEU A 509 -5.25 16.59 -11.06
N ILE A 510 -5.52 17.59 -11.91
CA ILE A 510 -4.68 17.91 -13.06
C ILE A 510 -3.27 18.34 -12.64
N ASP A 511 -3.16 19.15 -11.58
CA ASP A 511 -1.87 19.58 -11.01
C ASP A 511 -1.06 18.37 -10.54
N LEU A 512 -1.69 17.41 -9.85
CA LEU A 512 -1.04 16.18 -9.39
C LEU A 512 -0.58 15.29 -10.55
N LEU A 513 -1.28 15.34 -11.69
CA LEU A 513 -0.92 14.61 -12.90
C LEU A 513 0.19 15.30 -13.72
N GLY A 514 0.60 16.52 -13.34
CA GLY A 514 1.67 17.28 -13.99
C GLY A 514 1.23 18.14 -15.18
N GLY A 515 -0.05 18.54 -15.24
CA GLY A 515 -0.55 19.41 -16.31
C GLY A 515 -0.12 20.87 -16.16
N SER A 516 0.58 21.44 -17.16
CA SER A 516 0.96 22.86 -17.19
C SER A 516 -0.24 23.78 -17.48
N PHE A 517 -0.34 24.91 -16.76
CA PHE A 517 -1.22 26.02 -17.13
C PHE A 517 -0.70 26.74 -18.39
N PRO A 518 -1.55 27.12 -19.36
CA PRO A 518 -1.36 28.40 -20.04
C PRO A 518 -1.73 29.50 -19.03
N GLN A 519 -0.77 30.37 -18.70
CA GLN A 519 -1.00 31.57 -17.91
C GLN A 519 -2.09 32.40 -18.60
N SER A 520 -3.31 32.38 -18.06
CA SER A 520 -4.34 33.35 -18.42
C SER A 520 -3.97 34.67 -17.77
N ASN A 521 -3.49 35.60 -18.60
CA ASN A 521 -3.32 37.01 -18.28
C ASN A 521 -4.57 37.55 -17.58
N CYS A 522 -4.45 37.94 -16.31
CA CYS A 522 -5.29 39.00 -15.75
C CYS A 522 -4.90 40.30 -16.46
N LYS A 523 -5.85 40.85 -17.21
CA LYS A 523 -6.01 42.30 -17.35
C LYS A 523 -7.26 42.70 -16.60
#